data_AF-A0A7C1ZKN6-F1
#
_entry.id   AF-A0A7C1ZKN6-F1
#
_cell.length_a   1.000
_cell.length_b   1.000
_cell.length_c   1.000
_cell.angle_alpha   90.00
_cell.angle_beta   90.00
_cell.angle_gamma   90.00
#
_symmetry.space_group_name_H-M   'P 1'
#
loop_
_entity.id
_entity.type
_entity.pdbx_description
1 polymer ?
#
loop_
_entity_poly.entity_id
_entity_poly.type
_entity_poly.pdbx_seq_one_letter_code
_entity_poly.pdbx_strand_id
1 'polypeptide(L)'
;MKDLKDQNDGSVNKSKFLPSNNLASRIKNLSHPRFLGSIHLQNEEMNPMYNQVKSLIANENELKLNKSLRNTLFNPITKVLIILAALFNVIWVLSSLIF
;
A
#
# COMPACT_ATOMS: atom_id res chain seq x y z
N MET A 1 -26.19 -48.28 -16.19
CA MET A 1 -26.36 -48.08 -17.65
C MET A 1 -27.86 -48.00 -17.86
N LYS A 2 -28.53 -46.95 -18.33
CA LYS A 2 -28.33 -45.73 -19.13
C LYS A 2 -29.50 -44.82 -18.69
N ASP A 3 -29.56 -43.50 -18.80
CA ASP A 3 -28.78 -42.48 -19.48
C ASP A 3 -29.09 -41.17 -18.75
N LEU A 4 -28.11 -40.26 -18.72
CA LEU A 4 -28.30 -38.88 -18.30
C LEU A 4 -29.07 -38.10 -19.37
N LYS A 5 -29.62 -36.97 -18.89
CA LYS A 5 -29.68 -35.67 -19.57
C LYS A 5 -31.01 -35.36 -20.28
N ASP A 6 -31.76 -34.46 -19.66
CA ASP A 6 -32.30 -33.35 -20.42
C ASP A 6 -32.10 -32.05 -19.63
N GLN A 7 -31.28 -31.17 -20.22
CA GLN A 7 -31.11 -29.77 -19.85
C GLN A 7 -31.98 -28.98 -20.83
N ASN A 8 -32.92 -28.20 -20.32
CA ASN A 8 -33.50 -27.03 -20.99
C ASN A 8 -34.53 -26.44 -20.02
N ASP A 9 -34.78 -25.15 -19.91
CA ASP A 9 -34.16 -23.92 -20.36
C ASP A 9 -34.96 -22.85 -19.58
N GLY A 10 -34.40 -21.68 -19.30
CA GLY A 10 -35.24 -20.59 -18.79
C GLY A 10 -34.60 -19.68 -17.77
N SER A 11 -34.02 -18.60 -18.28
CA SER A 11 -33.75 -17.40 -17.53
C SER A 11 -35.01 -16.90 -16.81
N VAL A 12 -35.00 -16.89 -15.49
CA VAL A 12 -35.78 -15.91 -14.73
C VAL A 12 -34.85 -15.34 -13.67
N ASN A 13 -34.55 -14.06 -13.84
CA ASN A 13 -33.89 -13.20 -12.87
C ASN A 13 -34.49 -13.40 -11.47
N LYS A 14 -33.90 -14.31 -10.67
CA LYS A 14 -34.02 -14.25 -9.22
C LYS A 14 -33.12 -13.12 -8.76
N SER A 15 -33.64 -11.89 -8.84
CA SER A 15 -33.25 -10.88 -7.88
C SER A 15 -33.39 -11.54 -6.50
N LYS A 16 -32.24 -11.88 -5.89
CA LYS A 16 -32.19 -12.39 -4.53
C LYS A 16 -32.65 -11.24 -3.64
N PHE A 17 -33.96 -11.07 -3.52
CA PHE A 17 -34.58 -10.19 -2.54
C PHE A 17 -34.02 -10.62 -1.19
N LEU A 18 -33.14 -9.79 -0.66
CA LEU A 18 -32.49 -9.98 0.62
C LEU A 18 -33.59 -9.92 1.69
N PRO A 19 -33.82 -10.98 2.47
CA PRO A 19 -34.85 -10.94 3.48
C PRO A 19 -34.47 -9.90 4.54
N SER A 20 -35.36 -8.93 4.77
CA SER A 20 -35.15 -7.78 5.66
C SER A 20 -34.81 -8.17 7.09
N ASN A 21 -35.21 -9.37 7.51
CA ASN A 21 -34.98 -9.93 8.83
C ASN A 21 -33.50 -10.09 9.20
N ASN A 22 -32.59 -10.15 8.22
CA ASN A 22 -31.15 -10.30 8.44
C ASN A 22 -30.33 -9.11 7.93
N LEU A 23 -31.01 -8.03 7.53
CA LEU A 23 -30.36 -6.85 6.96
C LEU A 23 -29.47 -6.16 8.00
N ALA A 24 -29.95 -6.02 9.24
CA ALA A 24 -29.17 -5.42 10.34
C ALA A 24 -27.88 -6.22 10.65
N SER A 25 -27.98 -7.55 10.74
CA SER A 25 -26.81 -8.42 10.95
C SER A 25 -25.83 -8.40 9.78
N ARG A 26 -26.33 -8.31 8.54
CA ARG A 26 -25.44 -8.20 7.37
C ARG A 26 -24.81 -6.82 7.24
N ILE A 27 -25.52 -5.73 7.51
CA ILE A 27 -24.96 -4.37 7.58
C ILE A 27 -23.87 -4.32 8.67
N LYS A 28 -24.10 -4.95 9.82
CA LYS A 28 -23.11 -5.08 10.89
C LYS A 28 -21.87 -5.88 10.47
N ASN A 29 -22.04 -6.92 9.64
CA ASN A 29 -20.92 -7.67 9.07
C ASN A 29 -20.21 -6.93 7.91
N LEU A 30 -20.90 -6.03 7.21
CA LEU A 30 -20.31 -5.15 6.20
C LEU A 30 -19.56 -3.97 6.83
N SER A 31 -19.95 -3.52 8.03
CA SER A 31 -19.20 -2.49 8.77
C SER A 31 -17.92 -3.03 9.41
N HIS A 32 -17.80 -4.35 9.57
CA HIS A 32 -16.59 -5.04 10.04
C HIS A 32 -16.26 -6.24 9.14
N PRO A 33 -15.89 -5.99 7.87
CA PRO A 33 -15.60 -7.07 6.93
C PRO A 33 -14.38 -7.85 7.42
N ARG A 34 -14.56 -9.12 7.77
CA ARG A 34 -13.46 -10.05 8.08
C ARG A 34 -12.82 -10.49 6.76
N PHE A 35 -11.86 -9.72 6.29
CA PHE A 35 -11.02 -10.12 5.16
C PHE A 35 -10.10 -11.26 5.60
N LEU A 36 -9.94 -12.29 4.76
CA LEU A 36 -9.01 -13.40 5.04
C LEU A 36 -7.57 -12.91 5.31
N GLY A 37 -7.19 -11.76 4.73
CA GLY A 37 -5.93 -11.09 5.01
C GLY A 37 -5.86 -10.43 6.41
N SER A 38 -6.96 -9.94 6.97
CA SER A 38 -6.95 -9.36 8.32
C SER A 38 -6.84 -10.42 9.43
N ILE A 39 -7.28 -11.65 9.17
CA ILE A 39 -7.09 -12.79 10.10
C ILE A 39 -5.63 -13.28 10.10
N HIS A 40 -4.93 -13.24 8.96
CA HIS A 40 -3.49 -13.57 8.91
C HIS A 40 -2.64 -12.48 9.55
N LEU A 41 -2.90 -11.21 9.26
CA LEU A 41 -2.19 -10.08 9.86
C LEU A 41 -2.33 -10.05 11.39
N GLN A 42 -3.53 -10.33 11.91
CA GLN A 42 -3.79 -10.31 13.35
C GLN A 42 -3.08 -11.45 14.11
N ASN A 43 -2.73 -12.54 13.42
CA ASN A 43 -1.95 -13.65 13.98
C ASN A 43 -0.45 -13.55 13.68
N GLU A 44 -0.04 -12.74 12.69
CA GLU A 44 1.36 -12.54 12.29
C GLU A 44 2.16 -11.65 13.25
N GLU A 45 1.51 -10.75 13.98
CA GLU A 45 2.16 -9.88 14.98
C GLU A 45 2.82 -10.67 16.12
N MET A 46 2.42 -11.93 16.34
CA MET A 46 2.99 -12.84 17.34
C MET A 46 4.12 -13.74 16.81
N ASN A 47 4.42 -13.73 15.50
CA ASN A 47 5.41 -14.63 14.91
C ASN A 47 6.79 -13.94 14.77
N PRO A 48 7.86 -14.42 15.43
CA PRO A 48 9.20 -13.82 15.30
C PRO A 48 9.75 -13.86 13.86
N MET A 49 9.25 -14.76 13.02
CA MET A 49 9.60 -14.86 11.59
C MET A 49 9.01 -13.69 10.77
N TYR A 50 7.85 -13.14 11.18
CA TYR A 50 7.26 -11.96 10.56
C TYR A 50 8.14 -10.72 10.79
N ASN A 51 8.70 -10.54 11.99
CA ASN A 51 9.64 -9.45 12.27
C ASN A 51 10.92 -9.55 11.45
N GLN A 52 11.41 -10.76 11.19
CA GLN A 52 12.56 -10.97 10.29
C GLN A 52 12.23 -10.56 8.87
N VAL A 53 11.10 -11.02 8.32
CA VAL A 53 10.64 -10.62 6.97
C VAL A 53 10.39 -9.11 6.88
N LYS A 54 9.74 -8.52 7.88
CA LYS A 54 9.54 -7.07 7.98
C LYS A 54 10.86 -6.30 8.00
N SER A 55 11.87 -6.80 8.73
CA SER A 55 13.21 -6.20 8.76
C SER A 55 13.95 -6.33 7.43
N LEU A 56 13.79 -7.46 6.73
CA LEU A 56 14.36 -7.65 5.38
C LEU A 56 13.73 -6.70 4.37
N ILE A 57 12.39 -6.56 4.39
CA ILE A 57 11.66 -5.64 3.51
C ILE A 57 12.03 -4.19 3.81
N ALA A 58 12.14 -3.83 5.09
CA ALA A 58 12.59 -2.50 5.51
C ALA A 58 14.02 -2.22 4.99
N ASN A 59 14.94 -3.16 5.15
CA ASN A 59 16.32 -3.04 4.69
C ASN A 59 16.43 -2.96 3.16
N GLU A 60 15.65 -3.76 2.42
CA GLU A 60 15.59 -3.64 0.95
C GLU A 60 15.06 -2.29 0.48
N ASN A 61 14.05 -1.75 1.16
CA ASN A 61 13.53 -0.41 0.87
C ASN A 61 14.56 0.67 1.18
N GLU A 62 15.28 0.57 2.29
CA GLU A 62 16.39 1.46 2.62
C GLU A 62 17.53 1.36 1.59
N LEU A 63 17.86 0.16 1.11
CA LEU A 63 18.83 -0.06 0.04
C LEU A 63 18.39 0.56 -1.28
N LYS A 64 17.11 0.41 -1.66
CA LYS A 64 16.53 1.03 -2.86
C LYS A 64 16.53 2.55 -2.76
N LEU A 65 16.15 3.09 -1.60
CA LEU A 65 16.18 4.53 -1.31
C LEU A 65 17.61 5.07 -1.35
N ASN A 66 18.55 4.42 -0.67
CA ASN A 66 19.96 4.81 -0.70
C ASN A 66 20.53 4.75 -2.11
N LYS A 67 20.20 3.73 -2.89
CA LYS A 67 20.64 3.63 -4.30
C LYS A 67 20.05 4.73 -5.16
N SER A 68 18.76 5.03 -5.02
CA SER A 68 18.08 6.11 -5.75
C SER A 68 18.62 7.48 -5.34
N LEU A 69 18.74 7.74 -4.04
CA LEU A 69 19.25 8.99 -3.47
C LEU A 69 20.71 9.20 -3.86
N ARG A 70 21.54 8.15 -3.78
CA ARG A 70 22.91 8.17 -4.27
C ARG A 70 22.91 8.54 -5.75
N ASN A 71 22.14 7.87 -6.59
CA ASN A 71 22.08 8.21 -8.01
C ASN A 71 21.67 9.68 -8.28
N THR A 72 20.70 10.20 -7.51
CA THR A 72 20.25 11.60 -7.58
C THR A 72 21.33 12.58 -7.11
N LEU A 73 22.07 12.29 -6.04
CA LEU A 73 23.19 13.11 -5.54
C LEU A 73 24.42 13.07 -6.45
N PHE A 74 24.63 11.95 -7.15
CA PHE A 74 25.74 11.81 -8.10
C PHE A 74 25.43 12.41 -9.48
N ASN A 75 24.16 12.69 -9.80
CA ASN A 75 23.77 13.35 -11.03
C ASN A 75 24.37 14.78 -11.09
N PRO A 76 25.13 15.11 -12.15
CA PRO A 76 25.80 16.41 -12.28
C PRO A 76 24.84 17.60 -12.20
N ILE A 77 23.62 17.46 -12.71
CA ILE A 77 22.60 18.53 -12.67
C ILE A 77 22.22 18.85 -11.23
N THR A 78 21.97 17.82 -10.41
CA THR A 78 21.61 17.99 -9.00
C THR A 78 22.75 18.60 -8.20
N LYS A 79 24.01 18.23 -8.51
CA LYS A 79 25.18 18.83 -7.86
C LYS A 79 25.25 20.33 -8.11
N VAL A 80 25.06 20.77 -9.36
CA VAL A 80 25.04 22.20 -9.70
C VAL A 80 23.92 22.92 -8.96
N LEU A 81 22.73 22.31 -8.87
CA LEU A 81 21.59 22.89 -8.16
C LEU A 81 21.87 23.07 -6.65
N ILE A 82 22.49 22.08 -6.01
CA ILE A 82 22.91 22.15 -4.60
C ILE A 82 23.94 23.26 -4.38
N ILE A 83 24.94 23.37 -5.26
CA ILE A 83 25.97 24.41 -5.19
C ILE A 83 25.34 25.79 -5.35
N LEU A 84 24.42 25.96 -6.30
CA LEU A 84 23.74 27.23 -6.54
C LEU A 84 22.86 27.64 -5.35
N ALA A 85 22.15 26.68 -4.75
CA ALA A 85 21.36 26.90 -3.54
C ALA A 85 22.24 27.29 -2.33
N ALA A 86 23.41 26.67 -2.19
CA ALA A 86 24.36 27.03 -1.14
C ALA A 86 24.91 28.44 -1.33
N LEU A 87 25.33 28.79 -2.56
CA LEU A 87 25.80 30.14 -2.90
C LEU A 87 24.73 31.20 -2.65
N PHE A 88 23.48 30.93 -3.07
CA PHE A 88 22.36 31.84 -2.81
C PHE A 88 22.18 32.10 -1.31
N ASN A 89 22.22 31.07 -0.47
CA ASN A 89 22.12 31.24 0.98
C ASN A 89 23.29 32.04 1.56
N VAL A 90 24.52 31.79 1.11
CA VAL A 90 25.70 32.54 1.57
C VAL A 90 25.58 34.02 1.20
N ILE A 91 25.19 34.30 -0.04
CA ILE A 91 24.98 35.66 -0.54
C ILE A 91 23.84 36.34 0.22
N TRP A 92 22.74 35.63 0.48
CA TRP A 92 21.61 36.13 1.25
C TRP A 92 22.03 36.55 2.65
N VAL A 93 22.78 35.69 3.36
CA VAL A 93 23.28 35.98 4.71
C VAL A 93 24.26 37.15 4.70
N LEU A 94 25.20 37.20 3.74
CA LEU A 94 26.11 38.33 3.59
C LEU A 94 25.36 39.64 3.33
N SER A 95 24.39 39.62 2.41
CA SER A 95 23.58 40.79 2.08
C SER A 95 22.76 41.27 3.26
N SER A 96 22.21 40.35 4.06
CA SER A 96 21.43 40.68 5.27
C SER A 96 22.28 41.18 6.44
N LEU A 97 23.60 40.96 6.42
CA LEU A 97 24.52 41.46 7.45
C LEU A 97 25.11 42.83 7.08
N ILE A 98 25.22 43.13 5.79
CA ILE A 98 25.79 44.37 5.26
C ILE A 98 24.76 45.49 5.10
N PHE A 99 23.49 45.14 4.89
CA PHE A 99 22.36 46.06 4.73
C PHE A 99 21.43 45.96 5.94
#